data_AF-A0A960BYM1-F1
#
_entry.id   AF-A0A960BYM1-F1
#
_cell.length_a   1.000
_cell.length_b   1.000
_cell.length_c   1.000
_cell.angle_alpha   90.00
_cell.angle_beta   90.00
_cell.angle_gamma   90.00
#
_symmetry.space_group_name_H-M   'P 1'
#
loop_
_entity.id
_entity.type
_entity.pdbx_description
1 polymer ?
#
loop_
_entity_poly.entity_id
_entity_poly.type
_entity_poly.pdbx_seq_one_letter_code
_entity_poly.pdbx_strand_id
1 'polypeptide(L)'
;MTTSATCWKAAAVGEDADLAAEHLAAIKRSLLDRLLDSRARESVVATMPAVEALLDRARQAADREVELATSPIDLAVEHFRDAVNHQPAAVRKSLQTHTRALAATCQQSVSGAMRNAQTVPFETVIVDEAARANPLDLMVPLSMAQERIILVGDHRQLPQLLDESLVPNLSKRHDEMTVSTVLNKSMFERLYVKLRENERLDGTKRVITLDRQFRTHPVLGTFINEQFYEPFGEQLGNANPDPQAFSHGLETYGTAACGWIDVPPAHGSEKRAGTSICRPAEAETIVRELSSGLQACAHLTFGVITFYSGQVTAIWEAMMDAGLASRSLSAAGGNGFELNPSVPWLHSERGLPRVRIGSVDAFQGREFDVVYLSTTRSSKPGKRSANRFGFLVLPNRLCVAMSRQRKLLVAVGDAAQMTSPEGREAVPALAAFYDLTGGDHGFRRLA
;
A
#
# COMPACT_ATOMS: atom_id res chain seq x y z
N MET A 1 16.23 43.80 42.75
CA MET A 1 17.35 43.24 41.94
C MET A 1 18.68 43.13 42.69
N THR A 2 18.72 43.32 44.02
CA THR A 2 19.93 43.09 44.84
C THR A 2 19.99 41.72 45.51
N THR A 3 18.95 40.88 45.40
CA THR A 3 18.87 39.51 45.94
C THR A 3 19.29 38.40 44.96
N SER A 4 19.43 38.70 43.66
CA SER A 4 19.72 37.69 42.64
C SER A 4 21.18 37.26 42.63
N ALA A 5 22.14 38.18 42.76
CA ALA A 5 23.57 37.89 42.58
C ALA A 5 24.18 36.98 43.67
N THR A 6 23.61 36.95 44.86
CA THR A 6 24.08 36.14 46.00
C THR A 6 23.67 34.67 45.87
N CYS A 7 22.49 34.39 45.31
CA CYS A 7 21.96 33.04 45.12
C CYS A 7 22.79 32.22 44.12
N TRP A 8 23.24 32.83 43.02
CA TRP A 8 24.02 32.14 41.99
C TRP A 8 25.44 31.77 42.42
N LYS A 9 26.03 32.51 43.37
CA LYS A 9 27.35 32.19 43.92
C LYS A 9 27.31 31.01 44.88
N ALA A 10 26.23 30.83 45.65
CA ALA A 10 26.03 29.69 46.54
C ALA A 10 25.71 28.39 45.76
N ALA A 11 24.93 28.50 44.67
CA ALA A 11 24.60 27.38 43.79
C ALA A 11 25.83 26.78 43.07
N ALA A 12 26.82 27.62 42.73
CA ALA A 12 28.04 27.19 42.06
C ALA A 12 28.98 26.35 42.96
N VAL A 13 28.78 26.39 44.27
CA VAL A 13 29.56 25.62 45.28
C VAL A 13 28.74 24.44 45.84
N GLY A 14 27.50 24.25 45.37
CA GLY A 14 26.68 23.07 45.67
C GLY A 14 25.89 23.12 46.98
N GLU A 15 25.85 24.25 47.68
CA GLU A 15 25.20 24.36 49.00
C GLU A 15 23.68 24.61 48.94
N ASP A 16 23.11 24.99 47.78
CA ASP A 16 21.67 25.25 47.68
C ASP A 16 21.12 25.09 46.24
N ALA A 17 21.25 23.87 45.70
CA ALA A 17 20.88 23.54 44.32
C ALA A 17 19.37 23.64 44.06
N ASP A 18 18.53 23.32 45.05
CA ASP A 18 17.07 23.36 44.92
C ASP A 18 16.56 24.80 44.85
N LEU A 19 17.09 25.71 45.67
CA LEU A 19 16.75 27.14 45.62
C LEU A 19 17.17 27.79 44.29
N ALA A 20 18.31 27.37 43.73
CA ALA A 20 18.78 27.82 42.42
C ALA A 20 17.89 27.29 41.28
N ALA A 21 17.42 26.04 41.38
CA ALA A 21 16.49 25.44 40.42
C ALA A 21 15.12 26.14 40.45
N GLU A 22 14.60 26.48 41.62
CA GLU A 22 13.36 27.26 41.76
C GLU A 22 13.48 28.67 41.16
N HIS A 23 14.60 29.36 41.40
CA HIS A 23 14.86 30.65 40.78
C HIS A 23 15.04 30.55 39.26
N LEU A 24 15.69 29.51 38.74
CA LEU A 24 15.83 29.28 37.31
C LEU A 24 14.46 28.98 36.67
N ALA A 25 13.60 28.21 37.35
CA ALA A 25 12.23 27.94 36.92
C ALA A 25 11.36 29.21 36.92
N ALA A 26 11.54 30.09 37.91
CA ALA A 26 10.86 31.39 37.97
C ALA A 26 11.33 32.34 36.86
N ILE A 27 12.64 32.41 36.58
CA ILE A 27 13.19 33.18 35.45
C ILE A 27 12.72 32.60 34.12
N LYS A 28 12.71 31.27 33.97
CA LYS A 28 12.18 30.58 32.78
C LYS A 28 10.69 30.91 32.57
N ARG A 29 9.87 30.88 33.63
CA ARG A 29 8.45 31.29 33.56
C ARG A 29 8.30 32.76 33.19
N SER A 30 9.08 33.65 33.81
CA SER A 30 9.05 35.08 33.48
C SER A 30 9.51 35.37 32.05
N LEU A 31 10.53 34.66 31.55
CA LEU A 31 10.97 34.76 30.15
C LEU A 31 9.94 34.16 29.19
N LEU A 32 9.30 33.04 29.55
CA LEU A 32 8.20 32.47 28.79
C LEU A 32 7.01 33.43 28.74
N ASP A 33 6.61 34.06 29.84
CA ASP A 33 5.53 35.05 29.86
C ASP A 33 5.88 36.28 29.00
N ARG A 34 7.12 36.80 29.10
CA ARG A 34 7.59 37.92 28.26
C ARG A 34 7.72 37.55 26.77
N LEU A 35 8.00 36.30 26.44
CA LEU A 35 8.06 35.80 25.06
C LEU A 35 6.69 35.41 24.52
N LEU A 36 5.77 34.95 25.36
CA LEU A 36 4.39 34.60 25.01
C LEU A 36 3.58 35.86 24.65
N ASP A 37 3.85 36.99 25.31
CA ASP A 37 3.24 38.30 25.01
C ASP A 37 3.64 38.85 23.62
N SER A 38 4.62 38.23 22.95
CA SER A 38 5.05 38.61 21.59
C SER A 38 4.34 37.85 20.46
N ARG A 39 3.63 36.75 20.76
CA ARG A 39 2.83 36.00 19.75
C ARG A 39 1.34 36.31 19.80
N ALA A 40 0.90 37.07 20.81
CA ALA A 40 -0.45 37.64 20.92
C ALA A 40 -0.47 39.16 20.71
N ARG A 41 0.54 39.72 20.01
CA ARG A 41 0.21 40.85 19.15
C ARG A 41 -0.70 40.26 18.09
N GLU A 42 -1.99 40.59 18.19
CA GLU A 42 -2.86 40.67 17.02
C GLU A 42 -1.96 41.01 15.84
N SER A 43 -1.98 40.17 14.80
CA SER A 43 -1.86 40.78 13.50
C SER A 43 -3.01 41.77 13.48
N VAL A 44 -2.74 43.02 13.88
CA VAL A 44 -3.38 44.14 13.23
C VAL A 44 -2.90 43.96 11.80
N VAL A 45 -3.63 43.12 11.07
CA VAL A 45 -3.76 43.27 9.64
C VAL A 45 -4.11 44.73 9.57
N ALA A 46 -3.14 45.57 9.20
CA ALA A 46 -3.42 46.96 8.96
C ALA A 46 -4.47 46.91 7.86
N THR A 47 -5.73 47.08 8.25
CA THR A 47 -6.87 47.08 7.37
C THR A 47 -6.66 48.32 6.52
N MET A 48 -5.95 48.14 5.40
CA MET A 48 -5.79 49.18 4.41
C MET A 48 -7.19 49.34 3.82
N PRO A 49 -7.90 50.46 4.06
CA PRO A 49 -9.29 50.58 3.63
C PRO A 49 -9.42 50.43 2.11
N ALA A 50 -8.36 50.76 1.37
CA ALA A 50 -8.25 50.52 -0.06
C ALA A 50 -8.19 49.03 -0.43
N VAL A 51 -7.49 48.20 0.34
CA VAL A 51 -7.41 46.74 0.11
C VAL A 51 -8.71 46.08 0.52
N GLU A 52 -9.31 46.46 1.65
CA GLU A 52 -10.64 45.98 2.05
C GLU A 52 -11.71 46.37 1.04
N ALA A 53 -11.73 47.62 0.57
CA ALA A 53 -12.65 48.05 -0.48
C ALA A 53 -12.43 47.30 -1.80
N LEU A 54 -11.19 46.92 -2.11
CA LEU A 54 -10.87 46.13 -3.30
C LEU A 54 -11.28 44.66 -3.12
N LEU A 55 -11.12 44.11 -1.91
CA LEU A 55 -11.57 42.77 -1.54
C LEU A 55 -13.10 42.69 -1.56
N ASP A 56 -13.78 43.69 -1.00
CA ASP A 56 -15.25 43.79 -1.02
C ASP A 56 -15.76 43.96 -2.45
N ARG A 57 -15.08 44.75 -3.29
CA ARG A 57 -15.43 44.84 -4.72
C ARG A 57 -15.20 43.52 -5.46
N ALA A 58 -14.11 42.82 -5.17
CA ALA A 58 -13.83 41.51 -5.76
C ALA A 58 -14.86 40.47 -5.30
N ARG A 59 -15.23 40.49 -4.02
CA ARG A 59 -16.25 39.62 -3.44
C ARG A 59 -17.63 39.93 -4.03
N GLN A 60 -18.04 41.20 -4.07
CA GLN A 60 -19.29 41.61 -4.72
C GLN A 60 -19.31 41.35 -6.23
N ALA A 61 -18.17 41.30 -6.90
CA ALA A 61 -18.08 40.91 -8.31
C ALA A 61 -18.22 39.39 -8.47
N ALA A 62 -17.61 38.61 -7.59
CA ALA A 62 -17.79 37.16 -7.53
C ALA A 62 -19.23 36.79 -7.15
N ASP A 63 -19.80 37.42 -6.13
CA ASP A 63 -21.19 37.24 -5.69
C ASP A 63 -22.16 37.61 -6.83
N ARG A 64 -21.87 38.66 -7.60
CA ARG A 64 -22.64 39.02 -8.81
C ARG A 64 -22.50 38.00 -9.93
N GLU A 65 -21.31 37.46 -10.17
CA GLU A 65 -21.11 36.36 -11.12
C GLU A 65 -21.90 35.10 -10.70
N VAL A 66 -22.01 34.84 -9.39
CA VAL A 66 -22.81 33.73 -8.83
C VAL A 66 -24.32 34.01 -8.91
N GLU A 67 -24.77 35.25 -8.68
CA GLU A 67 -26.17 35.66 -8.91
C GLU A 67 -26.55 35.61 -10.40
N LEU A 68 -25.59 35.85 -11.29
CA LEU A 68 -25.73 35.71 -12.74
C LEU A 68 -25.57 34.25 -13.21
N ALA A 69 -24.99 33.38 -12.38
CA ALA A 69 -24.84 31.97 -12.67
C ALA A 69 -26.23 31.31 -12.70
N THR A 70 -26.70 31.05 -13.91
CA THR A 70 -28.05 30.58 -14.21
C THR A 70 -28.25 29.09 -13.91
N SER A 71 -27.24 28.43 -13.35
CA SER A 71 -27.24 27.01 -13.04
C SER A 71 -27.50 26.78 -11.55
N PRO A 72 -28.59 26.10 -11.17
CA PRO A 72 -28.85 25.67 -9.79
C PRO A 72 -27.71 24.87 -9.16
N ILE A 73 -26.85 24.25 -9.99
CA ILE A 73 -25.69 23.48 -9.54
C ILE A 73 -24.60 24.41 -9.04
N ASP A 74 -24.33 25.52 -9.73
CA ASP A 74 -23.26 26.45 -9.36
C ASP A 74 -23.59 27.16 -8.04
N LEU A 75 -24.85 27.56 -7.86
CA LEU A 75 -25.37 28.08 -6.59
C LEU A 75 -25.25 27.05 -5.45
N ALA A 76 -25.58 25.78 -5.71
CA ALA A 76 -25.45 24.73 -4.70
C ALA A 76 -23.99 24.47 -4.33
N VAL A 77 -23.07 24.50 -5.30
CA VAL A 77 -21.63 24.37 -5.09
C VAL A 77 -21.11 25.54 -4.26
N GLU A 78 -21.55 26.76 -4.55
CA GLU A 78 -21.16 27.96 -3.81
C GLU A 78 -21.67 27.95 -2.37
N HIS A 79 -22.95 27.61 -2.17
CA HIS A 79 -23.52 27.43 -0.84
C HIS A 79 -22.79 26.34 -0.04
N PHE A 80 -22.40 25.25 -0.71
CA PHE A 80 -21.61 24.20 -0.08
C PHE A 80 -20.20 24.69 0.28
N ARG A 81 -19.53 25.43 -0.62
CA ARG A 81 -18.22 26.05 -0.37
C ARG A 81 -18.28 26.97 0.84
N ASP A 82 -19.27 27.84 0.89
CA ASP A 82 -19.47 28.76 2.01
C ASP A 82 -19.78 28.03 3.32
N ALA A 83 -20.60 26.99 3.28
CA ALA A 83 -20.88 26.15 4.44
C ALA A 83 -19.62 25.41 4.93
N VAL A 84 -18.74 24.95 4.03
CA VAL A 84 -17.46 24.32 4.40
C VAL A 84 -16.51 25.32 5.05
N ASN A 85 -16.44 26.54 4.52
CA ASN A 85 -15.54 27.58 5.02
C ASN A 85 -15.99 28.15 6.38
N HIS A 86 -17.30 28.35 6.57
CA HIS A 86 -17.82 29.08 7.73
C HIS A 86 -18.50 28.17 8.77
N GLN A 87 -18.98 26.99 8.38
CA GLN A 87 -19.68 26.05 9.26
C GLN A 87 -19.20 24.58 9.10
N PRO A 88 -17.88 24.32 9.15
CA PRO A 88 -17.33 22.99 8.87
C PRO A 88 -17.87 21.89 9.79
N ALA A 89 -18.19 22.22 11.05
CA ALA A 89 -18.77 21.27 12.00
C ALA A 89 -20.22 20.88 11.63
N ALA A 90 -21.03 21.82 11.15
CA ALA A 90 -22.42 21.56 10.75
C ALA A 90 -22.46 20.73 9.46
N VAL A 91 -21.61 21.06 8.49
CA VAL A 91 -21.45 20.27 7.26
C VAL A 91 -21.00 18.85 7.60
N ARG A 92 -20.00 18.69 8.47
CA ARG A 92 -19.53 17.36 8.91
C ARG A 92 -20.63 16.55 9.58
N LYS A 93 -21.42 17.17 10.47
CA LYS A 93 -22.55 16.52 11.15
C LYS A 93 -23.65 16.14 10.16
N SER A 94 -24.00 17.02 9.23
CA SER A 94 -24.99 16.74 8.18
C SER A 94 -24.56 15.59 7.29
N LEU A 95 -23.29 15.57 6.85
CA LEU A 95 -22.70 14.46 6.13
C LEU A 95 -22.79 13.18 6.96
N GLN A 96 -22.40 13.18 8.24
CA GLN A 96 -22.50 11.98 9.08
C GLN A 96 -23.93 11.44 9.19
N THR A 97 -24.94 12.30 9.33
CA THR A 97 -26.35 11.88 9.45
C THR A 97 -26.96 11.39 8.13
N HIS A 98 -26.56 11.98 7.00
CA HIS A 98 -27.14 11.67 5.68
C HIS A 98 -26.28 10.74 4.82
N THR A 99 -25.09 10.36 5.30
CA THR A 99 -24.22 9.43 4.60
C THR A 99 -24.76 8.01 4.74
N ARG A 100 -25.10 7.41 3.59
CA ARG A 100 -25.60 6.02 3.50
C ARG A 100 -24.53 4.96 3.71
N ALA A 101 -23.24 5.31 3.60
CA ALA A 101 -22.13 4.37 3.74
C ALA A 101 -20.90 5.07 4.32
N LEU A 102 -20.36 4.56 5.42
CA LEU A 102 -19.13 5.05 6.05
C LEU A 102 -18.00 4.06 5.76
N ALA A 103 -16.89 4.56 5.22
CA ALA A 103 -15.68 3.76 4.96
C ALA A 103 -14.57 4.16 5.94
N ALA A 104 -13.92 3.16 6.55
CA ALA A 104 -12.76 3.33 7.42
C ALA A 104 -11.87 2.09 7.34
N THR A 105 -10.59 2.22 7.69
CA THR A 105 -9.74 1.05 7.93
C THR A 105 -10.17 0.33 9.20
N CYS A 106 -9.93 -0.98 9.32
CA CYS A 106 -10.36 -1.77 10.47
C CYS A 106 -9.90 -1.15 11.82
N GLN A 107 -8.65 -0.69 11.91
CA GLN A 107 -8.13 -0.01 13.11
C GLN A 107 -8.76 1.37 13.36
N GLN A 108 -9.00 2.13 12.30
CA GLN A 108 -9.54 3.48 12.40
C GLN A 108 -11.07 3.52 12.49
N SER A 109 -11.74 2.37 12.42
CA SER A 109 -13.17 2.27 12.69
C SER A 109 -13.51 2.68 14.14
N VAL A 110 -12.51 2.74 15.04
CA VAL A 110 -12.64 3.33 16.40
C VAL A 110 -12.13 4.77 16.49
N SER A 111 -11.67 5.40 15.41
CA SER A 111 -11.09 6.75 15.44
C SER A 111 -12.14 7.87 15.24
N GLY A 112 -11.80 9.10 15.63
CA GLY A 112 -12.73 10.17 16.04
C GLY A 112 -13.92 10.51 15.13
N ALA A 113 -13.87 10.26 13.82
CA ALA A 113 -15.02 10.45 12.92
C ALA A 113 -16.09 9.36 13.09
N MET A 114 -15.67 8.12 13.35
CA MET A 114 -16.54 6.97 13.58
C MET A 114 -16.92 6.85 15.06
N ARG A 115 -16.13 7.37 16.01
CA ARG A 115 -16.55 7.53 17.44
C ARG A 115 -17.80 8.38 17.62
N ASN A 116 -17.96 9.44 16.84
CA ASN A 116 -19.19 10.24 16.89
C ASN A 116 -20.38 9.54 16.21
N ALA A 117 -20.13 8.52 15.40
CA ALA A 117 -21.13 7.61 14.84
C ALA A 117 -21.35 6.36 15.72
N GLN A 118 -20.52 6.10 16.75
CA GLN A 118 -20.65 4.95 17.67
C GLN A 118 -21.95 4.95 18.48
N THR A 119 -22.72 6.03 18.48
CA THR A 119 -24.07 6.03 19.04
C THR A 119 -25.08 5.31 18.15
N VAL A 120 -24.72 4.98 16.91
CA VAL A 120 -25.59 4.28 15.96
C VAL A 120 -24.90 2.99 15.49
N PRO A 121 -25.30 1.83 16.00
CA PRO A 121 -24.83 0.55 15.46
C PRO A 121 -25.29 0.40 13.99
N PHE A 122 -24.51 -0.28 13.15
CA PHE A 122 -24.79 -0.43 11.73
C PHE A 122 -25.63 -1.67 11.46
N GLU A 123 -26.71 -1.56 10.69
CA GLU A 123 -27.51 -2.73 10.25
C GLU A 123 -26.63 -3.74 9.51
N THR A 124 -25.79 -3.26 8.60
CA THR A 124 -24.87 -4.07 7.79
C THR A 124 -23.45 -3.53 7.87
N VAL A 125 -22.49 -4.43 8.11
CA VAL A 125 -21.04 -4.16 8.02
C VAL A 125 -20.45 -5.00 6.91
N ILE A 126 -19.69 -4.35 6.01
CA ILE A 126 -18.93 -5.00 4.95
C ILE A 126 -17.45 -4.79 5.24
N VAL A 127 -16.67 -5.86 5.29
CA VAL A 127 -15.22 -5.81 5.44
C VAL A 127 -14.58 -6.41 4.20
N ASP A 128 -13.91 -5.55 3.42
CA ASP A 128 -13.11 -5.96 2.27
C ASP A 128 -11.68 -6.34 2.70
N GLU A 129 -11.03 -7.20 1.92
CA GLU A 129 -9.71 -7.77 2.20
C GLU A 129 -9.60 -8.43 3.61
N ALA A 130 -10.72 -8.98 4.10
CA ALA A 130 -10.84 -9.55 5.44
C ALA A 130 -9.88 -10.71 5.71
N ALA A 131 -9.40 -11.39 4.65
CA ALA A 131 -8.42 -12.47 4.75
C ALA A 131 -7.03 -12.02 5.26
N ARG A 132 -6.67 -10.74 5.05
CA ARG A 132 -5.41 -10.16 5.53
C ARG A 132 -5.54 -9.49 6.90
N ALA A 133 -6.75 -9.14 7.31
CA ALA A 133 -6.97 -8.42 8.56
C ALA A 133 -6.44 -9.21 9.77
N ASN A 134 -5.75 -8.52 10.68
CA ASN A 134 -5.45 -9.08 11.99
C ASN A 134 -6.78 -9.46 12.67
N PRO A 135 -6.90 -10.65 13.31
CA PRO A 135 -8.12 -11.05 13.99
C PRO A 135 -8.70 -10.00 14.94
N LEU A 136 -7.86 -9.31 15.72
CA LEU A 136 -8.30 -8.28 16.66
C LEU A 136 -8.84 -7.05 15.93
N ASP A 137 -8.16 -6.62 14.86
CA ASP A 137 -8.62 -5.50 14.04
C ASP A 137 -9.93 -5.84 13.32
N LEU A 138 -10.11 -7.10 12.91
CA LEU A 138 -11.35 -7.58 12.30
C LEU A 138 -12.52 -7.58 13.30
N MET A 139 -12.29 -7.85 14.59
CA MET A 139 -13.37 -7.83 15.60
C MET A 139 -13.98 -6.46 15.81
N VAL A 140 -13.21 -5.41 15.55
CA VAL A 140 -13.70 -4.03 15.69
C VAL A 140 -14.92 -3.76 14.81
N PRO A 141 -14.85 -3.86 13.45
CA PRO A 141 -16.03 -3.64 12.62
C PRO A 141 -17.12 -4.71 12.84
N LEU A 142 -16.77 -5.95 13.18
CA LEU A 142 -17.78 -6.98 13.46
C LEU A 142 -18.65 -6.65 14.66
N SER A 143 -18.08 -6.05 15.71
CA SER A 143 -18.82 -5.64 16.90
C SER A 143 -19.82 -4.50 16.65
N MET A 144 -19.70 -3.80 15.52
CA MET A 144 -20.57 -2.68 15.16
C MET A 144 -21.81 -3.11 14.37
N ALA A 145 -21.88 -4.36 13.92
CA ALA A 145 -22.99 -4.88 13.11
C ALA A 145 -24.17 -5.32 13.99
N GLN A 146 -25.40 -4.92 13.62
CA GLN A 146 -26.62 -5.38 14.30
C GLN A 146 -27.22 -6.63 13.67
N GLU A 147 -27.28 -6.68 12.33
CA GLU A 147 -28.02 -7.74 11.63
C GLU A 147 -27.15 -8.55 10.68
N ARG A 148 -26.26 -7.88 9.92
CA ARG A 148 -25.55 -8.51 8.82
C ARG A 148 -24.07 -8.16 8.79
N ILE A 149 -23.25 -9.19 8.61
CA ILE A 149 -21.82 -9.09 8.38
C ILE A 149 -21.52 -9.71 7.01
N ILE A 150 -20.82 -8.97 6.15
CA ILE A 150 -20.30 -9.47 4.87
C ILE A 150 -18.78 -9.38 4.91
N LEU A 151 -18.11 -10.52 4.83
CA LEU A 151 -16.66 -10.61 4.74
C LEU A 151 -16.27 -10.92 3.30
N VAL A 152 -15.50 -10.03 2.69
CA VAL A 152 -14.92 -10.22 1.35
C VAL A 152 -13.42 -10.42 1.51
N GLY A 153 -12.87 -11.44 0.87
CA GLY A 153 -11.45 -11.74 0.95
C GLY A 153 -11.09 -13.01 0.23
N ASP A 154 -9.78 -13.20 0.03
CA ASP A 154 -9.20 -14.36 -0.61
C ASP A 154 -8.11 -14.97 0.28
N HIS A 155 -8.38 -16.16 0.81
CA HIS A 155 -7.48 -16.89 1.70
C HIS A 155 -6.26 -17.50 0.98
N ARG A 156 -6.24 -17.49 -0.36
CA ARG A 156 -5.08 -17.88 -1.18
C ARG A 156 -4.08 -16.73 -1.38
N GLN A 157 -4.52 -15.49 -1.17
CA GLN A 157 -3.65 -14.30 -1.23
C GLN A 157 -2.97 -14.05 0.12
N LEU A 158 -2.50 -12.83 0.39
CA LEU A 158 -1.67 -12.54 1.56
C LEU A 158 -2.30 -13.02 2.88
N PRO A 159 -1.53 -13.71 3.74
CA PRO A 159 -2.03 -14.17 5.02
C PRO A 159 -2.31 -12.99 5.96
N GLN A 160 -3.00 -13.29 7.06
CA GLN A 160 -3.29 -12.29 8.10
C GLN A 160 -2.01 -11.68 8.68
N LEU A 161 -2.05 -10.38 8.95
CA LEU A 161 -0.96 -9.67 9.61
C LEU A 161 -0.97 -9.98 11.11
N LEU A 162 -0.08 -10.87 11.55
CA LEU A 162 0.14 -11.13 12.97
C LEU A 162 1.34 -10.32 13.48
N ASP A 163 1.18 -9.72 14.65
CA ASP A 163 2.28 -9.09 15.37
C ASP A 163 3.20 -10.20 15.93
N GLU A 164 4.48 -10.16 15.55
CA GLU A 164 5.50 -11.13 15.96
C GLU A 164 5.64 -11.23 17.48
N SER A 165 5.30 -10.16 18.23
CA SER A 165 5.32 -10.16 19.70
C SER A 165 4.21 -11.00 20.35
N LEU A 166 3.17 -11.35 19.59
CA LEU A 166 2.06 -12.19 20.06
C LEU A 166 2.40 -13.68 19.97
N VAL A 167 3.33 -14.07 19.09
CA VAL A 167 3.70 -15.47 18.85
C VAL A 167 4.26 -16.15 20.11
N PRO A 168 5.22 -15.55 20.86
CA PRO A 168 5.76 -16.17 22.07
C PRO A 168 4.71 -16.33 23.19
N ASN A 169 3.72 -15.44 23.24
CA ASN A 169 2.68 -15.47 24.26
C ASN A 169 1.61 -16.52 23.96
N LEU A 170 1.27 -16.73 22.69
CA LEU A 170 0.37 -17.78 22.24
C LEU A 170 0.98 -19.16 22.50
N SER A 171 2.26 -19.36 22.18
CA SER A 171 2.99 -20.62 22.44
C SER A 171 3.10 -21.00 23.92
N LYS A 172 2.99 -20.03 24.84
CA LYS A 172 3.01 -20.29 26.28
C LYS A 172 1.66 -20.72 26.85
N ARG A 173 0.55 -20.36 26.20
CA ARG A 173 -0.82 -20.51 26.73
C ARG A 173 -1.65 -21.56 26.02
N HIS A 174 -1.23 -21.97 24.83
CA HIS A 174 -1.96 -22.91 23.98
C HIS A 174 -1.02 -24.02 23.49
N ASP A 175 -1.60 -25.15 23.11
CA ASP A 175 -0.87 -26.26 22.50
C ASP A 175 -0.35 -25.88 21.11
N GLU A 176 0.73 -26.54 20.68
CA GLU A 176 1.41 -26.26 19.42
C GLU A 176 0.47 -26.34 18.21
N MET A 177 -0.55 -27.20 18.26
CA MET A 177 -1.53 -27.36 17.19
C MET A 177 -2.44 -26.13 17.07
N THR A 178 -2.96 -25.59 18.18
CA THR A 178 -3.77 -24.36 18.17
C THR A 178 -2.94 -23.17 17.72
N VAL A 179 -1.69 -23.07 18.19
CA VAL A 179 -0.77 -22.00 17.81
C VAL A 179 -0.45 -22.05 16.32
N SER A 180 -0.10 -23.23 15.80
CA SER A 180 0.11 -23.46 14.36
C SER A 180 -1.13 -23.11 13.55
N THR A 181 -2.33 -23.46 14.03
CA THR A 181 -3.59 -23.15 13.32
C THR A 181 -3.87 -21.65 13.29
N VAL A 182 -3.62 -20.93 14.39
CA VAL A 182 -3.79 -19.46 14.46
C VAL A 182 -2.72 -18.75 13.62
N LEU A 183 -1.50 -19.28 13.54
CA LEU A 183 -0.43 -18.70 12.74
C LEU A 183 -0.64 -18.94 11.24
N ASN A 184 -1.09 -20.15 10.87
CA ASN A 184 -1.11 -20.58 9.48
C ASN A 184 -2.47 -20.39 8.79
N LYS A 185 -3.57 -20.25 9.53
CA LYS A 185 -4.90 -20.02 8.96
C LYS A 185 -5.48 -18.70 9.42
N SER A 186 -5.90 -17.88 8.47
CA SER A 186 -6.54 -16.61 8.80
C SER A 186 -7.87 -16.83 9.54
N MET A 187 -8.32 -15.86 10.34
CA MET A 187 -9.67 -15.92 10.90
C MET A 187 -10.72 -16.07 9.78
N PHE A 188 -10.52 -15.39 8.65
CA PHE A 188 -11.36 -15.54 7.47
C PHE A 188 -11.37 -16.97 6.93
N GLU A 189 -10.22 -17.62 6.77
CA GLU A 189 -10.14 -19.01 6.29
C GLU A 189 -10.86 -19.98 7.24
N ARG A 190 -10.70 -19.80 8.54
CA ARG A 190 -11.40 -20.61 9.56
C ARG A 190 -12.92 -20.43 9.47
N LEU A 191 -13.39 -19.19 9.32
CA LEU A 191 -14.81 -18.91 9.12
C LEU A 191 -15.30 -19.52 7.80
N TYR A 192 -14.57 -19.37 6.71
CA TYR A 192 -14.91 -19.94 5.41
C TYR A 192 -15.13 -21.46 5.49
N VAL A 193 -14.17 -22.20 6.07
CA VAL A 193 -14.28 -23.66 6.23
C VAL A 193 -15.52 -24.02 7.07
N LYS A 194 -15.69 -23.38 8.23
CA LYS A 194 -16.80 -23.68 9.14
C LYS A 194 -18.16 -23.32 8.57
N LEU A 195 -18.26 -22.22 7.81
CA LEU A 195 -19.50 -21.81 7.15
C LEU A 195 -19.88 -22.79 6.02
N ARG A 196 -18.91 -23.32 5.27
CA ARG A 196 -19.16 -24.38 4.28
C ARG A 196 -19.56 -25.70 4.92
N GLU A 197 -18.98 -26.06 6.07
CA GLU A 197 -19.40 -27.23 6.84
C GLU A 197 -20.84 -27.08 7.32
N ASN A 198 -21.20 -25.94 7.91
CA ASN A 198 -22.57 -25.66 8.37
C ASN A 198 -23.57 -25.68 7.21
N GLU A 199 -23.21 -25.10 6.06
CA GLU A 199 -24.04 -25.14 4.84
C GLU A 199 -24.31 -26.58 4.38
N ARG A 200 -23.36 -27.51 4.53
CA ARG A 200 -23.59 -28.94 4.24
C ARG A 200 -24.54 -29.60 5.23
N LEU A 201 -24.59 -29.14 6.48
CA LEU A 201 -25.42 -29.73 7.54
C LEU A 201 -26.87 -29.26 7.48
N ASP A 202 -27.11 -27.97 7.20
CA ASP A 202 -28.44 -27.38 7.27
C ASP A 202 -28.96 -26.81 5.93
N GLY A 203 -28.17 -26.89 4.86
CA GLY A 203 -28.55 -26.43 3.53
C GLY A 203 -28.62 -24.91 3.36
N THR A 204 -28.29 -24.12 4.39
CA THR A 204 -28.35 -22.66 4.32
C THR A 204 -27.06 -22.10 3.73
N LYS A 205 -27.19 -21.46 2.56
CA LYS A 205 -26.06 -20.87 1.83
C LYS A 205 -25.44 -19.71 2.62
N ARG A 206 -24.16 -19.82 2.95
CA ARG A 206 -23.42 -18.81 3.74
C ARG A 206 -22.16 -18.32 3.05
N VAL A 207 -21.71 -19.03 2.02
CA VAL A 207 -20.49 -18.71 1.28
C VAL A 207 -20.82 -18.55 -0.20
N ILE A 208 -20.27 -17.52 -0.80
CA ILE A 208 -20.33 -17.27 -2.24
C ILE A 208 -18.91 -17.08 -2.75
N THR A 209 -18.51 -17.90 -3.71
CA THR A 209 -17.22 -17.78 -4.40
C THR A 209 -17.46 -17.05 -5.72
N LEU A 210 -16.69 -15.99 -5.98
CA LEU A 210 -16.62 -15.35 -7.29
C LEU A 210 -15.51 -16.05 -8.08
N ASP A 211 -15.90 -16.87 -9.06
CA ASP A 211 -15.03 -17.81 -9.76
C ASP A 211 -14.66 -17.35 -11.18
N ARG A 212 -14.90 -16.08 -11.51
CA ARG A 212 -14.63 -15.51 -12.84
C ARG A 212 -13.76 -14.27 -12.75
N GLN A 213 -12.61 -14.29 -13.40
CA GLN A 213 -11.66 -13.18 -13.47
C GLN A 213 -11.88 -12.33 -14.73
N PHE A 214 -11.79 -11.01 -14.59
CA PHE A 214 -11.92 -10.02 -15.68
C PHE A 214 -10.65 -9.16 -15.88
N ARG A 215 -9.63 -9.38 -15.05
CA ARG A 215 -8.48 -8.49 -14.92
C ARG A 215 -7.41 -8.76 -15.98
N THR A 216 -7.04 -10.02 -16.15
CA THR A 216 -5.78 -10.42 -16.76
C THR A 216 -5.99 -11.21 -18.04
N HIS A 217 -4.99 -11.19 -18.91
CA HIS A 217 -4.96 -11.97 -20.15
C HIS A 217 -5.32 -13.45 -19.91
N PRO A 218 -6.14 -14.11 -20.75
CA PRO A 218 -6.66 -15.46 -20.50
C PRO A 218 -5.58 -16.50 -20.15
N VAL A 219 -4.45 -16.49 -20.87
CA VAL A 219 -3.31 -17.38 -20.61
C VAL A 219 -2.73 -17.21 -19.21
N LEU A 220 -2.58 -15.97 -18.74
CA LEU A 220 -2.14 -15.69 -17.37
C LEU A 220 -3.20 -16.05 -16.34
N GLY A 221 -4.48 -15.84 -16.66
CA GLY A 221 -5.60 -16.23 -15.78
C GLY A 221 -5.67 -17.75 -15.57
N THR A 222 -5.51 -18.52 -16.64
CA THR A 222 -5.41 -19.99 -16.59
C THR A 222 -4.20 -20.42 -15.77
N PHE A 223 -3.03 -19.83 -16.01
CA PHE A 223 -1.84 -20.10 -15.21
C PHE A 223 -2.06 -19.82 -13.71
N ILE A 224 -2.67 -18.68 -13.36
CA ILE A 224 -2.96 -18.35 -11.96
C ILE A 224 -3.90 -19.40 -11.33
N ASN A 225 -4.93 -19.83 -12.05
CA ASN A 225 -5.84 -20.88 -11.61
C ASN A 225 -5.09 -22.19 -11.31
N GLU A 226 -4.32 -22.68 -12.28
CA GLU A 226 -3.57 -23.94 -12.21
C GLU A 226 -2.54 -23.95 -11.06
N GLN A 227 -1.91 -22.80 -10.79
CA GLN A 227 -0.86 -22.74 -9.77
C GLN A 227 -1.39 -22.44 -8.35
N PHE A 228 -2.47 -21.68 -8.21
CA PHE A 228 -2.86 -21.13 -6.90
C PHE A 228 -4.26 -21.52 -6.41
N TYR A 229 -5.17 -21.99 -7.28
CA TYR A 229 -6.55 -22.32 -6.92
C TYR A 229 -6.90 -23.80 -7.16
N GLU A 230 -6.65 -24.31 -8.36
CA GLU A 230 -6.94 -25.69 -8.75
C GLU A 230 -6.30 -26.76 -7.84
N PRO A 231 -5.03 -26.61 -7.37
CA PRO A 231 -4.42 -27.58 -6.46
C PRO A 231 -5.18 -27.77 -5.14
N PHE A 232 -6.06 -26.84 -4.80
CA PHE A 232 -6.89 -26.87 -3.61
C PHE A 232 -8.36 -27.18 -3.88
N GLY A 233 -8.70 -27.61 -5.11
CA GLY A 233 -10.08 -27.89 -5.52
C GLY A 233 -10.93 -26.63 -5.71
N GLU A 234 -10.29 -25.48 -5.92
CA GLU A 234 -10.94 -24.21 -6.25
C GLU A 234 -10.81 -23.94 -7.75
N GLN A 235 -11.65 -23.05 -8.28
CA GLN A 235 -11.64 -22.70 -9.69
C GLN A 235 -11.74 -21.19 -9.89
N LEU A 236 -10.93 -20.69 -10.81
CA LEU A 236 -10.91 -19.31 -11.28
C LEU A 236 -10.89 -19.31 -12.81
N GLY A 237 -12.06 -19.16 -13.42
CA GLY A 237 -12.23 -19.10 -14.86
C GLY A 237 -11.98 -17.72 -15.45
N ASN A 238 -11.66 -17.69 -16.74
CA ASN A 238 -11.58 -16.45 -17.52
C ASN A 238 -12.98 -15.99 -17.94
N ALA A 239 -13.38 -14.79 -17.53
CA ALA A 239 -14.65 -14.21 -17.94
C ALA A 239 -14.59 -13.60 -19.34
N ASN A 240 -13.46 -12.98 -19.67
CA ASN A 240 -13.15 -12.50 -21.02
C ASN A 240 -12.15 -13.45 -21.67
N PRO A 241 -12.56 -14.25 -22.68
CA PRO A 241 -11.67 -15.19 -23.35
C PRO A 241 -10.83 -14.56 -24.47
N ASP A 242 -11.09 -13.30 -24.86
CA ASP A 242 -10.40 -12.64 -25.98
C ASP A 242 -9.00 -12.12 -25.57
N PRO A 243 -7.91 -12.70 -26.10
CA PRO A 243 -6.55 -12.21 -25.87
C PRO A 243 -6.32 -10.76 -26.31
N GLN A 244 -6.98 -10.32 -27.39
CA GLN A 244 -6.73 -9.00 -28.00
C GLN A 244 -7.20 -7.85 -27.11
N ALA A 245 -8.23 -8.09 -26.28
CA ALA A 245 -8.71 -7.13 -25.28
C ALA A 245 -7.62 -6.73 -24.26
N PHE A 246 -6.55 -7.53 -24.15
CA PHE A 246 -5.44 -7.32 -23.23
C PHE A 246 -4.14 -6.88 -23.93
N SER A 247 -4.20 -6.46 -25.19
CA SER A 247 -3.03 -5.96 -25.91
C SER A 247 -2.43 -4.70 -25.25
N HIS A 248 -1.11 -4.72 -25.04
CA HIS A 248 -0.36 -3.62 -24.42
C HIS A 248 0.23 -2.64 -25.44
N GLY A 249 0.44 -3.03 -26.70
CA GLY A 249 0.96 -2.14 -27.75
C GLY A 249 2.43 -1.73 -27.58
N LEU A 250 3.23 -2.52 -26.83
CA LEU A 250 4.66 -2.27 -26.64
C LEU A 250 5.43 -3.10 -27.66
N GLU A 251 6.02 -2.46 -28.66
CA GLU A 251 6.73 -3.14 -29.76
C GLU A 251 7.82 -4.09 -29.25
N THR A 252 8.55 -3.70 -28.19
CA THR A 252 9.61 -4.49 -27.55
C THR A 252 9.16 -5.90 -27.14
N TYR A 253 7.88 -6.08 -26.81
CA TYR A 253 7.33 -7.37 -26.37
C TYR A 253 6.36 -7.98 -27.40
N GLY A 254 6.15 -7.32 -28.54
CA GLY A 254 5.20 -7.77 -29.56
C GLY A 254 3.80 -7.99 -29.01
N THR A 255 3.29 -9.20 -29.16
CA THR A 255 1.95 -9.63 -28.67
C THR A 255 2.03 -10.50 -27.41
N ALA A 256 3.18 -10.53 -26.74
CA ALA A 256 3.37 -11.39 -25.58
C ALA A 256 2.53 -10.92 -24.38
N ALA A 257 1.94 -11.87 -23.66
CA ALA A 257 1.26 -11.62 -22.39
C ALA A 257 2.18 -11.92 -21.19
N CYS A 258 3.22 -12.74 -21.40
CA CYS A 258 4.17 -13.12 -20.37
C CYS A 258 5.61 -13.12 -20.89
N GLY A 259 6.57 -12.87 -20.00
CA GLY A 259 7.97 -12.78 -20.39
C GLY A 259 8.95 -13.14 -19.28
N TRP A 260 10.13 -13.62 -19.68
CA TRP A 260 11.27 -13.76 -18.79
C TRP A 260 12.49 -13.03 -19.36
N ILE A 261 13.06 -12.13 -18.57
CA ILE A 261 14.36 -11.51 -18.83
C ILE A 261 15.38 -12.17 -17.91
N ASP A 262 16.23 -13.01 -18.49
CA ASP A 262 17.22 -13.77 -17.75
C ASP A 262 18.38 -12.88 -17.35
N VAL A 263 18.68 -12.87 -16.05
CA VAL A 263 19.84 -12.21 -15.46
C VAL A 263 20.70 -13.30 -14.82
N PRO A 264 21.65 -13.91 -15.57
CA PRO A 264 22.52 -14.95 -15.02
C PRO A 264 23.44 -14.43 -13.91
N PRO A 265 23.97 -15.31 -13.04
CA PRO A 265 24.94 -14.94 -11.99
C PRO A 265 26.14 -14.12 -12.49
N ALA A 266 26.54 -14.33 -13.76
CA ALA A 266 27.64 -13.60 -14.40
C ALA A 266 27.41 -12.09 -14.50
N HIS A 267 26.15 -11.63 -14.50
CA HIS A 267 25.80 -10.20 -14.53
C HIS A 267 25.85 -9.55 -13.13
N GLY A 268 26.02 -10.35 -12.08
CA GLY A 268 26.10 -9.88 -10.70
C GLY A 268 25.36 -10.80 -9.74
N SER A 269 25.98 -11.06 -8.59
CA SER A 269 25.39 -11.85 -7.51
C SER A 269 24.47 -11.03 -6.63
N GLU A 270 23.58 -11.72 -5.90
CA GLU A 270 22.84 -11.11 -4.79
C GLU A 270 23.81 -10.57 -3.71
N LYS A 271 23.43 -9.45 -3.09
CA LYS A 271 24.20 -8.74 -2.04
C LYS A 271 23.31 -8.51 -0.82
N ARG A 272 23.92 -8.42 0.36
CA ARG A 272 23.22 -8.04 1.60
C ARG A 272 22.96 -6.54 1.62
N ALA A 273 21.73 -6.17 1.98
CA ALA A 273 21.30 -4.78 2.16
C ALA A 273 20.65 -4.66 3.55
N GLY A 274 21.46 -4.36 4.56
CA GLY A 274 21.04 -4.41 5.96
C GLY A 274 20.56 -5.81 6.37
N THR A 275 19.31 -5.91 6.83
CA THR A 275 18.64 -7.19 7.14
C THR A 275 18.08 -7.90 5.90
N SER A 276 18.05 -7.21 4.75
CA SER A 276 17.45 -7.66 3.49
C SER A 276 18.50 -8.08 2.46
N ILE A 277 18.06 -8.36 1.23
CA ILE A 277 18.89 -8.74 0.08
C ILE A 277 18.52 -7.86 -1.12
N CYS A 278 19.50 -7.56 -1.97
CA CYS A 278 19.30 -6.91 -3.25
C CYS A 278 20.16 -7.56 -4.34
N ARG A 279 19.83 -7.28 -5.59
CA ARG A 279 20.59 -7.67 -6.78
C ARG A 279 20.55 -6.51 -7.77
N PRO A 280 21.57 -5.62 -7.74
CA PRO A 280 21.62 -4.41 -8.57
C PRO A 280 21.48 -4.67 -10.07
N ALA A 281 22.08 -5.75 -10.59
CA ALA A 281 21.96 -6.12 -12.01
C ALA A 281 20.51 -6.35 -12.45
N GLU A 282 19.68 -6.96 -11.59
CA GLU A 282 18.24 -7.09 -11.86
C GLU A 282 17.53 -5.73 -11.78
N ALA A 283 17.90 -4.89 -10.82
CA ALA A 283 17.29 -3.57 -10.65
C ALA A 283 17.55 -2.66 -11.86
N GLU A 284 18.79 -2.61 -12.34
CA GLU A 284 19.20 -1.88 -13.54
C GLU A 284 18.46 -2.38 -14.78
N THR A 285 18.34 -3.70 -14.93
CA THR A 285 17.58 -4.32 -16.03
C THR A 285 16.12 -3.89 -15.98
N ILE A 286 15.47 -4.01 -14.83
CA ILE A 286 14.06 -3.61 -14.65
C ILE A 286 13.87 -2.12 -14.97
N VAL A 287 14.77 -1.24 -14.49
CA VAL A 287 14.64 0.20 -14.75
C VAL A 287 14.82 0.53 -16.23
N ARG A 288 15.68 -0.17 -16.95
CA ARG A 288 15.83 -0.03 -18.41
C ARG A 288 14.53 -0.36 -19.14
N GLU A 289 13.93 -1.50 -18.80
CA GLU A 289 12.64 -1.94 -19.37
C GLU A 289 11.48 -1.01 -19.01
N LEU A 290 11.43 -0.60 -17.75
CA LEU A 290 10.44 0.33 -17.23
C LEU A 290 10.51 1.69 -17.96
N SER A 291 11.73 2.23 -18.12
CA SER A 291 11.95 3.50 -18.82
C SER A 291 11.49 3.43 -20.28
N SER A 292 11.86 2.36 -20.99
CA SER A 292 11.43 2.13 -22.37
C SER A 292 9.90 2.03 -22.49
N GLY A 293 9.25 1.24 -21.62
CA GLY A 293 7.80 1.09 -21.64
C GLY A 293 7.04 2.38 -21.32
N LEU A 294 7.50 3.15 -20.34
CA LEU A 294 6.88 4.42 -19.96
C LEU A 294 6.91 5.48 -21.06
N GLN A 295 8.01 5.51 -21.82
CA GLN A 295 8.21 6.41 -22.96
C GLN A 295 7.43 5.96 -24.19
N ALA A 296 7.31 4.64 -24.42
CA ALA A 296 6.62 4.08 -25.58
C ALA A 296 5.09 4.26 -25.54
N CYS A 297 4.47 4.20 -24.36
CA CYS A 297 3.00 4.23 -24.23
C CYS A 297 2.54 5.06 -23.04
N ALA A 298 1.95 6.24 -23.27
CA ALA A 298 1.56 7.18 -22.22
C ALA A 298 0.37 6.73 -21.33
N HIS A 299 -0.49 5.84 -21.84
CA HIS A 299 -1.70 5.41 -21.12
C HIS A 299 -1.49 4.19 -20.22
N LEU A 300 -0.34 3.51 -20.33
CA LEU A 300 -0.06 2.32 -19.52
C LEU A 300 0.44 2.68 -18.13
N THR A 301 0.07 1.83 -17.19
CA THR A 301 0.54 1.82 -15.80
C THR A 301 1.48 0.65 -15.54
N PHE A 302 2.48 0.87 -14.68
CA PHE A 302 3.58 -0.06 -14.45
C PHE A 302 3.74 -0.36 -12.95
N GLY A 303 3.80 -1.64 -12.62
CA GLY A 303 4.13 -2.13 -11.28
C GLY A 303 5.48 -2.83 -11.28
N VAL A 304 6.33 -2.55 -10.29
CA VAL A 304 7.54 -3.32 -10.03
C VAL A 304 7.44 -3.97 -8.67
N ILE A 305 7.38 -5.30 -8.66
CA ILE A 305 7.17 -6.11 -7.47
C ILE A 305 8.45 -6.89 -7.17
N THR A 306 8.85 -6.88 -5.91
CA THR A 306 9.91 -7.73 -5.37
C THR A 306 9.49 -8.26 -3.99
N PHE A 307 10.21 -9.26 -3.49
CA PHE A 307 9.98 -9.85 -2.17
C PHE A 307 10.90 -9.25 -1.10
N TYR A 308 11.84 -8.39 -1.49
CA TYR A 308 12.90 -7.90 -0.61
C TYR A 308 12.92 -6.37 -0.56
N SER A 309 12.84 -5.81 0.65
CA SER A 309 12.96 -4.36 0.88
C SER A 309 14.29 -3.78 0.38
N GLY A 310 15.39 -4.54 0.47
CA GLY A 310 16.68 -4.13 -0.08
C GLY A 310 16.64 -3.99 -1.60
N GLN A 311 15.89 -4.85 -2.28
CA GLN A 311 15.69 -4.77 -3.73
C GLN A 311 14.79 -3.59 -4.11
N VAL A 312 13.77 -3.27 -3.31
CA VAL A 312 12.96 -2.05 -3.50
C VAL A 312 13.87 -0.82 -3.52
N THR A 313 14.76 -0.69 -2.54
CA THR A 313 15.73 0.39 -2.47
C THR A 313 16.65 0.40 -3.69
N ALA A 314 17.20 -0.75 -4.09
CA ALA A 314 18.09 -0.85 -5.26
C ALA A 314 17.39 -0.42 -6.57
N ILE A 315 16.11 -0.75 -6.74
CA ILE A 315 15.31 -0.31 -7.90
C ILE A 315 15.10 1.20 -7.87
N TRP A 316 14.80 1.78 -6.70
CA TRP A 316 14.67 3.23 -6.57
C TRP A 316 15.99 3.97 -6.82
N GLU A 317 17.12 3.42 -6.36
CA GLU A 317 18.45 3.95 -6.65
C GLU A 317 18.75 3.89 -8.14
N ALA A 318 18.48 2.78 -8.82
CA ALA A 318 18.61 2.66 -10.26
C ALA A 318 17.67 3.65 -11.01
N MET A 319 16.47 3.92 -10.50
CA MET A 319 15.59 4.95 -11.06
C MET A 319 16.14 6.36 -10.87
N MET A 320 16.79 6.65 -9.73
CA MET A 320 17.45 7.94 -9.51
C MET A 320 18.60 8.13 -10.49
N ASP A 321 19.43 7.10 -10.68
CA ASP A 321 20.54 7.12 -11.64
C ASP A 321 20.06 7.33 -13.09
N ALA A 322 18.87 6.80 -13.42
CA ALA A 322 18.19 7.04 -14.69
C ALA A 322 17.47 8.41 -14.78
N GLY A 323 17.51 9.24 -13.73
CA GLY A 323 16.84 10.54 -13.67
C GLY A 323 15.31 10.47 -13.51
N LEU A 324 14.76 9.30 -13.16
CA LEU A 324 13.32 9.05 -13.03
C LEU A 324 12.78 9.16 -11.60
N ALA A 325 13.67 9.24 -10.61
CA ALA A 325 13.32 9.38 -9.20
C ALA A 325 14.16 10.46 -8.51
N SER A 326 13.67 10.97 -7.38
CA SER A 326 14.35 11.89 -6.47
C SER A 326 14.21 11.43 -5.02
N ARG A 327 15.07 11.94 -4.14
CA ARG A 327 14.92 11.76 -2.69
C ARG A 327 13.78 12.63 -2.19
N SER A 328 12.87 12.04 -1.44
CA SER A 328 11.77 12.75 -0.80
C SER A 328 12.17 13.23 0.59
N LEU A 329 12.13 14.54 0.82
CA LEU A 329 12.41 15.17 2.12
C LEU A 329 11.23 15.08 3.11
N SER A 330 10.04 14.72 2.63
CA SER A 330 8.78 14.75 3.39
C SER A 330 8.37 13.41 4.02
N ALA A 331 9.06 12.31 3.69
CA ALA A 331 8.84 11.03 4.34
C ALA A 331 9.38 11.06 5.77
N ALA A 332 8.51 10.81 6.76
CA ALA A 332 8.90 10.70 8.17
C ALA A 332 10.04 9.67 8.32
N GLY A 333 11.28 10.15 8.50
CA GLY A 333 12.49 9.31 8.53
C GLY A 333 13.60 9.68 7.52
N GLY A 334 13.40 10.66 6.64
CA GLY A 334 14.51 11.34 5.92
C GLY A 334 15.18 10.58 4.76
N ASN A 335 14.70 9.39 4.37
CA ASN A 335 15.27 8.58 3.28
C ASN A 335 14.19 8.02 2.32
N GLY A 336 13.12 8.77 2.07
CA GLY A 336 12.09 8.38 1.11
C GLY A 336 12.53 8.54 -0.35
N PHE A 337 11.88 7.80 -1.24
CA PHE A 337 12.01 7.98 -2.69
C PHE A 337 10.67 8.44 -3.25
N GLU A 338 10.71 9.29 -4.26
CA GLU A 338 9.55 9.73 -5.02
C GLU A 338 9.89 9.80 -6.51
N LEU A 339 8.86 9.78 -7.36
CA LEU A 339 9.06 9.97 -8.81
C LEU A 339 9.57 11.39 -9.06
N ASN A 340 10.48 11.53 -10.01
CA ASN A 340 11.09 12.83 -10.29
C ASN A 340 10.03 13.82 -10.81
N PRO A 341 9.74 14.91 -10.08
CA PRO A 341 8.71 15.88 -10.48
C PRO A 341 9.07 16.62 -11.77
N SER A 342 10.36 16.65 -12.14
CA SER A 342 10.84 17.24 -13.39
C SER A 342 10.57 16.36 -14.63
N VAL A 343 9.95 15.18 -14.46
CA VAL A 343 9.64 14.24 -15.53
C VAL A 343 8.11 14.03 -15.59
N PRO A 344 7.35 14.95 -16.22
CA PRO A 344 5.89 14.96 -16.12
C PRO A 344 5.20 13.70 -16.63
N TRP A 345 5.77 13.04 -17.64
CA TRP A 345 5.22 11.82 -18.23
C TRP A 345 5.26 10.60 -17.30
N LEU A 346 5.88 10.69 -16.12
CA LEU A 346 5.75 9.69 -15.05
C LEU A 346 4.36 9.70 -14.38
N HIS A 347 3.55 10.72 -14.66
CA HIS A 347 2.19 10.85 -14.18
C HIS A 347 1.21 10.77 -15.35
N SER A 348 0.01 10.28 -15.06
CA SER A 348 -1.12 10.29 -16.00
C SER A 348 -1.65 11.72 -16.16
N GLU A 349 -2.52 11.93 -17.15
CA GLU A 349 -3.23 13.21 -17.35
C GLU A 349 -3.99 13.69 -16.10
N ARG A 350 -4.39 12.75 -15.22
CA ARG A 350 -5.06 13.05 -13.94
C ARG A 350 -4.09 13.36 -12.80
N GLY A 351 -2.79 13.49 -13.08
CA GLY A 351 -1.74 13.71 -12.08
C GLY A 351 -1.43 12.49 -11.21
N LEU A 352 -1.97 11.31 -11.51
CA LEU A 352 -1.70 10.10 -10.74
C LEU A 352 -0.39 9.43 -11.20
N PRO A 353 0.46 8.95 -10.28
CA PRO A 353 1.66 8.19 -10.61
C PRO A 353 1.36 7.00 -11.52
N ARG A 354 2.10 6.88 -12.62
CA ARG A 354 2.00 5.73 -13.54
C ARG A 354 2.85 4.55 -13.11
N VAL A 355 3.77 4.76 -12.17
CA VAL A 355 4.72 3.75 -11.69
C VAL A 355 4.51 3.52 -10.20
N ARG A 356 4.52 2.25 -9.80
CA ARG A 356 4.60 1.83 -8.40
C ARG A 356 5.73 0.83 -8.23
N ILE A 357 6.57 1.04 -7.22
CA ILE A 357 7.61 0.10 -6.80
C ILE A 357 7.40 -0.24 -5.33
N GLY A 358 7.58 -1.51 -4.98
CA GLY A 358 7.48 -1.93 -3.58
C GLY A 358 7.56 -3.44 -3.40
N SER A 359 7.48 -3.86 -2.14
CA SER A 359 7.33 -5.26 -1.81
C SER A 359 5.93 -5.76 -2.19
N VAL A 360 5.79 -7.06 -2.40
CA VAL A 360 4.49 -7.71 -2.67
C VAL A 360 3.36 -7.29 -1.71
N ASP A 361 3.65 -7.12 -0.43
CA ASP A 361 2.68 -6.71 0.59
C ASP A 361 2.07 -5.31 0.35
N ALA A 362 2.76 -4.46 -0.42
CA ALA A 362 2.32 -3.11 -0.79
C ALA A 362 1.45 -3.05 -2.06
N PHE A 363 1.24 -4.19 -2.75
CA PHE A 363 0.53 -4.27 -4.03
C PHE A 363 -0.88 -4.89 -3.95
N GLN A 364 -1.34 -5.31 -2.78
CA GLN A 364 -2.70 -5.81 -2.62
C GLN A 364 -3.74 -4.73 -2.96
N GLY A 365 -4.85 -5.15 -3.57
CA GLY A 365 -5.92 -4.26 -4.02
C GLY A 365 -5.53 -3.32 -5.17
N ARG A 366 -4.32 -3.45 -5.73
CA ARG A 366 -3.84 -2.65 -6.87
C ARG A 366 -3.66 -3.52 -8.09
N GLU A 367 -3.73 -2.89 -9.26
CA GLU A 367 -3.49 -3.51 -10.55
C GLU A 367 -2.76 -2.54 -11.48
N PHE A 368 -1.98 -3.10 -12.40
CA PHE A 368 -1.17 -2.36 -13.36
C PHE A 368 -1.30 -3.02 -14.72
N ASP A 369 -1.15 -2.25 -15.81
CA ASP A 369 -1.18 -2.84 -17.14
C ASP A 369 0.01 -3.76 -17.36
N VAL A 370 1.20 -3.33 -16.93
CA VAL A 370 2.45 -4.09 -17.02
C VAL A 370 3.05 -4.27 -15.64
N VAL A 371 3.48 -5.49 -15.31
CA VAL A 371 4.17 -5.79 -14.05
C VAL A 371 5.53 -6.41 -14.33
N TYR A 372 6.57 -5.84 -13.72
CA TYR A 372 7.89 -6.44 -13.62
C TYR A 372 8.06 -7.11 -12.26
N LEU A 373 8.37 -8.40 -12.25
CA LEU A 373 8.57 -9.20 -11.05
C LEU A 373 10.06 -9.54 -10.88
N SER A 374 10.73 -8.93 -9.91
CA SER A 374 12.11 -9.28 -9.55
C SER A 374 12.13 -10.51 -8.65
N THR A 375 12.86 -11.55 -9.07
CA THR A 375 13.09 -12.73 -8.22
C THR A 375 14.18 -12.47 -7.19
N THR A 376 15.15 -11.59 -7.48
CA THR A 376 16.29 -11.16 -6.65
C THR A 376 17.29 -12.27 -6.31
N ARG A 377 16.83 -13.52 -6.17
CA ARG A 377 17.62 -14.64 -5.69
C ARG A 377 18.47 -15.23 -6.81
N SER A 378 19.77 -15.24 -6.58
CA SER A 378 20.78 -15.88 -7.42
C SER A 378 21.90 -16.40 -6.53
N SER A 379 21.69 -17.61 -6.00
CA SER A 379 22.54 -18.28 -5.02
C SER A 379 23.13 -19.56 -5.62
N LYS A 380 24.41 -19.82 -5.33
CA LYS A 380 25.11 -21.05 -5.76
C LYS A 380 24.41 -22.31 -5.23
N PRO A 381 24.45 -23.44 -5.98
CA PRO A 381 23.94 -24.74 -5.50
C PRO A 381 24.58 -25.17 -4.17
N GLY A 382 23.87 -26.00 -3.39
CA GLY A 382 24.37 -26.57 -2.12
C GLY A 382 23.95 -25.85 -0.82
N LYS A 383 23.19 -24.75 -0.90
CA LYS A 383 22.51 -24.14 0.26
C LYS A 383 21.15 -24.82 0.51
N ARG A 384 20.70 -24.89 1.78
CA ARG A 384 19.33 -25.35 2.14
C ARG A 384 18.26 -24.56 1.36
N SER A 385 17.17 -25.23 0.95
CA SER A 385 16.10 -24.66 0.10
C SER A 385 15.55 -23.31 0.59
N ALA A 386 15.16 -23.20 1.87
CA ALA A 386 14.70 -21.94 2.47
C ALA A 386 15.73 -20.81 2.37
N ASN A 387 17.02 -21.14 2.50
CA ASN A 387 18.11 -20.17 2.35
C ASN A 387 18.45 -19.87 0.90
N ARG A 388 18.00 -20.66 -0.08
CA ARG A 388 18.29 -20.47 -1.50
C ARG A 388 17.20 -19.65 -2.20
N PHE A 389 15.93 -19.88 -1.87
CA PHE A 389 14.77 -19.22 -2.50
C PHE A 389 14.10 -18.18 -1.60
N GLY A 390 14.29 -18.24 -0.27
CA GLY A 390 13.79 -17.23 0.68
C GLY A 390 12.28 -17.03 0.59
N PHE A 391 11.81 -15.77 0.48
CA PHE A 391 10.39 -15.46 0.48
C PHE A 391 9.66 -15.88 -0.81
N LEU A 392 10.39 -16.31 -1.85
CA LEU A 392 9.78 -16.85 -3.07
C LEU A 392 9.02 -18.16 -2.81
N VAL A 393 9.34 -18.90 -1.76
CA VAL A 393 8.65 -20.17 -1.43
C VAL A 393 7.25 -19.96 -0.85
N LEU A 394 6.83 -18.71 -0.62
CA LEU A 394 5.54 -18.39 -0.02
C LEU A 394 4.46 -18.30 -1.13
N PRO A 395 3.60 -19.32 -1.31
CA PRO A 395 2.67 -19.38 -2.43
C PRO A 395 1.68 -18.21 -2.42
N ASN A 396 1.22 -17.80 -1.24
CA ASN A 396 0.29 -16.67 -1.08
C ASN A 396 0.84 -15.34 -1.60
N ARG A 397 2.14 -15.11 -1.42
CA ARG A 397 2.81 -13.90 -1.93
C ARG A 397 3.05 -14.01 -3.43
N LEU A 398 3.43 -15.20 -3.93
CA LEU A 398 3.54 -15.43 -5.37
C LEU A 398 2.19 -15.25 -6.08
N CYS A 399 1.10 -15.76 -5.52
CA CYS A 399 -0.25 -15.57 -6.04
C CYS A 399 -0.55 -14.08 -6.25
N VAL A 400 -0.28 -13.24 -5.24
CA VAL A 400 -0.46 -11.79 -5.39
C VAL A 400 0.48 -11.21 -6.44
N ALA A 401 1.78 -11.49 -6.36
CA ALA A 401 2.79 -10.91 -7.25
C ALA A 401 2.53 -11.24 -8.73
N MET A 402 2.03 -12.44 -9.02
CA MET A 402 1.77 -12.94 -10.37
C MET A 402 0.34 -12.67 -10.86
N SER A 403 -0.47 -11.91 -10.10
CA SER A 403 -1.86 -11.60 -10.44
C SER A 403 -2.18 -10.10 -10.41
N ARG A 404 -1.16 -9.23 -10.44
CA ARG A 404 -1.33 -7.76 -10.42
C ARG A 404 -1.38 -7.13 -11.81
N GLN A 405 -0.95 -7.87 -12.83
CA GLN A 405 -0.94 -7.43 -14.22
C GLN A 405 -2.32 -7.56 -14.87
N ARG A 406 -2.66 -6.59 -15.72
CA ARG A 406 -3.81 -6.69 -16.63
C ARG A 406 -3.37 -7.25 -17.99
N LYS A 407 -2.25 -6.77 -18.52
CA LYS A 407 -1.83 -7.03 -19.91
C LYS A 407 -0.57 -7.88 -20.00
N LEU A 408 0.48 -7.52 -19.26
CA LEU A 408 1.80 -8.14 -19.40
C LEU A 408 2.46 -8.39 -18.02
N LEU A 409 2.93 -9.63 -17.79
CA LEU A 409 3.81 -9.98 -16.66
C LEU A 409 5.20 -10.34 -17.19
N VAL A 410 6.23 -9.64 -16.70
CA VAL A 410 7.63 -9.95 -17.02
C VAL A 410 8.38 -10.29 -15.74
N ALA A 411 8.87 -11.53 -15.62
CA ALA A 411 9.79 -11.90 -14.57
C ALA A 411 11.22 -11.52 -14.96
N VAL A 412 11.99 -10.99 -14.01
CA VAL A 412 13.39 -10.62 -14.20
C VAL A 412 14.20 -11.33 -13.12
N GLY A 413 15.17 -12.15 -13.54
CA GLY A 413 15.92 -12.97 -12.59
C GLY A 413 16.70 -14.11 -13.19
N ASP A 414 17.39 -14.85 -12.32
CA ASP A 414 18.19 -16.02 -12.66
C ASP A 414 17.28 -17.21 -13.01
N ALA A 415 17.08 -17.43 -14.31
CA ALA A 415 16.23 -18.51 -14.80
C ALA A 415 16.75 -19.90 -14.41
N ALA A 416 18.08 -20.08 -14.42
CA ALA A 416 18.72 -21.36 -14.12
C ALA A 416 18.46 -21.78 -12.66
N GLN A 417 18.42 -20.83 -11.72
CA GLN A 417 18.05 -21.13 -10.35
C GLN A 417 16.58 -21.59 -10.22
N MET A 418 15.66 -20.95 -10.93
CA MET A 418 14.22 -21.27 -10.81
C MET A 418 13.84 -22.57 -11.52
N THR A 419 14.56 -22.90 -12.59
CA THR A 419 14.31 -24.10 -13.41
C THR A 419 15.11 -25.33 -12.99
N SER A 420 16.02 -25.20 -12.02
CA SER A 420 16.74 -26.35 -11.46
C SER A 420 15.77 -27.35 -10.82
N PRO A 421 16.16 -28.63 -10.62
CA PRO A 421 15.32 -29.60 -9.93
C PRO A 421 14.82 -29.10 -8.57
N GLU A 422 15.70 -28.46 -7.79
CA GLU A 422 15.29 -27.88 -6.50
C GLU A 422 14.41 -26.64 -6.65
N GLY A 423 14.58 -25.85 -7.72
CA GLY A 423 13.71 -24.70 -8.02
C GLY A 423 12.29 -25.13 -8.38
N ARG A 424 12.16 -26.18 -9.20
CA ARG A 424 10.86 -26.78 -9.55
C ARG A 424 10.12 -27.33 -8.33
N GLU A 425 10.84 -27.82 -7.33
CA GLU A 425 10.24 -28.28 -6.06
C GLU A 425 9.92 -27.12 -5.11
N ALA A 426 10.85 -26.17 -4.94
CA ALA A 426 10.74 -25.12 -3.92
C ALA A 426 9.85 -23.94 -4.33
N VAL A 427 9.82 -23.62 -5.63
CA VAL A 427 9.08 -22.48 -6.20
C VAL A 427 8.37 -22.89 -7.50
N PRO A 428 7.49 -23.91 -7.45
CA PRO A 428 6.90 -24.53 -8.64
C PRO A 428 6.21 -23.52 -9.57
N ALA A 429 5.52 -22.52 -9.01
CA ALA A 429 4.85 -21.49 -9.81
C ALA A 429 5.82 -20.64 -10.65
N LEU A 430 7.02 -20.31 -10.15
CA LEU A 430 8.00 -19.57 -10.95
C LEU A 430 8.62 -20.43 -12.06
N ALA A 431 8.84 -21.71 -11.78
CA ALA A 431 9.30 -22.65 -12.81
C ALA A 431 8.25 -22.88 -13.89
N ALA A 432 6.98 -23.09 -13.50
CA ALA A 432 5.86 -23.20 -14.42
C ALA A 432 5.66 -21.91 -15.24
N PHE A 433 5.85 -20.74 -14.62
CA PHE A 433 5.81 -19.46 -15.34
C PHE A 433 6.95 -19.33 -16.34
N TYR A 434 8.17 -19.74 -15.98
CA TYR A 434 9.25 -19.82 -16.94
C TYR A 434 8.85 -20.71 -18.12
N ASP A 435 8.33 -21.92 -17.87
CA ASP A 435 7.86 -22.82 -18.92
C ASP A 435 6.79 -22.16 -19.81
N LEU A 436 5.80 -21.48 -19.22
CA LEU A 436 4.75 -20.71 -19.91
C LEU A 436 5.31 -19.66 -20.88
N THR A 437 6.38 -18.96 -20.48
CA THR A 437 7.00 -17.90 -21.30
C THR A 437 7.67 -18.42 -22.59
N GLY A 438 7.77 -19.74 -22.76
CA GLY A 438 8.25 -20.37 -23.99
C GLY A 438 7.13 -20.72 -24.99
N GLY A 439 5.87 -20.49 -24.64
CA GLY A 439 4.72 -20.72 -25.53
C GLY A 439 4.38 -19.52 -26.41
N ASP A 440 3.27 -19.62 -27.15
CA ASP A 440 2.86 -18.66 -28.19
C ASP A 440 2.60 -17.23 -27.71
N HIS A 441 2.27 -17.07 -26.42
CA HIS A 441 2.02 -15.76 -25.79
C HIS A 441 3.19 -15.32 -24.89
N GLY A 442 4.35 -15.95 -25.05
CA GLY A 442 5.52 -15.77 -24.21
C GLY A 442 6.71 -15.18 -24.95
N PHE A 443 7.64 -14.57 -24.20
CA PHE A 443 8.99 -14.32 -24.69
C PHE A 443 10.05 -14.67 -23.64
N ARG A 444 11.25 -15.00 -24.10
CA ARG A 444 12.44 -15.14 -23.25
C ARG A 444 13.62 -14.42 -23.91
N ARG A 445 14.36 -13.64 -23.13
CA ARG A 445 15.62 -13.03 -23.59
C ARG A 445 16.61 -12.82 -22.47
N LEU A 446 17.87 -12.63 -22.84
CA LEU A 446 18.93 -12.23 -21.92
C LEU A 446 18.87 -10.70 -21.67
N ALA A 447 19.25 -10.28 -20.47
CA ALA A 447 19.27 -8.88 -20.01
C ALA A 447 20.27 -7.95 -20.72
#